data_AF-A0A1D2YV88-F1
#
_entry.id   AF-A0A1D2YV88-F1
#
_cell.length_a   1.000
_cell.length_b   1.000
_cell.length_c   1.000
_cell.angle_alpha   90.00
_cell.angle_beta   90.00
_cell.angle_gamma   90.00
#
_symmetry.space_group_name_H-M   'P 1'
#
loop_
_entity.id
_entity.type
_entity.pdbx_description
1 polymer ?
#
loop_
_entity_poly.entity_id
_entity_poly.type
_entity_poly.pdbx_seq_one_letter_code
_entity_poly.pdbx_strand_id
1 'polypeptide(L)'
;MSNIRVGMNLEQVIKYINQLPIGYLVIDERGSIIAINQILLQASNYAEIDLLNQPYDILIEFDGSKEDFFEILKSSSLDSHFQLRWRDFRNNLQYSKVLIWRLLRPKFFILGFLDIQKPKQMDLLSRFAESFVSEINIGIIVIDNNLKIIEISPLVCRLLNVEKKQVINRPIDEVFSDIPDEHRIVQRTLIDGIIISNHAIVWTMDHKKYELLIDSNLIRDEKGGAVGAYVVFKDVTNLRSLEQQVCQNDRLVTIGQIAAGTAHEIRNPLTSIKGFMQILKNSLLNNGLVEEIGYIEIVLSEIERINKLVSEILLLSKPKDIVHKPTDVNSVLKAILPIIQNESLLHGVEVKYELNHLIPLVSADSELLKQVFLNIAKNGIEAMSEGGILTISTDINKAQKRVEILIQDTGPGIPNYIVDKIFEPFFTTKGTGTGLGLSISQKIIHDLGGNIRILNKGFGTTFQIKIPFI
;
A
#
# COMPACT_ATOMS: atom_id res chain seq x y z
N MET A 1 -14.21 -40.20 29.96
CA MET A 1 -15.54 -40.63 29.49
C MET A 1 -15.95 -41.89 30.24
N SER A 2 -16.22 -41.76 31.54
CA SER A 2 -16.63 -42.86 32.41
C SER A 2 -18.13 -42.73 32.70
N ASN A 3 -18.90 -43.77 32.36
CA ASN A 3 -20.36 -43.94 32.55
C ASN A 3 -21.27 -43.62 31.34
N ILE A 4 -21.27 -44.49 30.33
CA ILE A 4 -22.53 -44.81 29.64
C ILE A 4 -23.29 -45.76 30.59
N ARG A 5 -23.93 -45.19 31.63
CA ARG A 5 -24.80 -45.95 32.53
C ARG A 5 -26.21 -46.04 31.94
N VAL A 6 -26.60 -47.26 31.62
CA VAL A 6 -27.94 -47.88 31.66
C VAL A 6 -29.12 -46.91 31.51
N GLY A 7 -29.72 -46.86 30.32
CA GLY A 7 -31.04 -46.25 30.09
C GLY A 7 -31.22 -45.47 28.78
N MET A 8 -30.16 -45.22 28.01
CA MET A 8 -30.28 -44.45 26.77
C MET A 8 -30.93 -45.25 25.63
N ASN A 9 -31.95 -44.69 25.00
CA ASN A 9 -32.52 -45.22 23.77
C ASN A 9 -31.56 -44.99 22.58
N LEU A 10 -31.68 -45.77 21.50
CA LEU A 10 -30.81 -45.73 20.32
C LEU A 10 -30.62 -44.31 19.77
N GLU A 11 -31.71 -43.53 19.70
CA GLU A 11 -31.69 -42.13 19.25
C GLU A 11 -30.76 -41.23 20.09
N GLN A 12 -30.74 -41.44 21.41
CA GLN A 12 -29.88 -40.67 22.31
C GLN A 12 -28.41 -41.04 22.10
N VAL A 13 -28.13 -42.34 21.94
CA VAL A 13 -26.77 -42.83 21.68
C VAL A 13 -26.24 -42.30 20.34
N ILE A 14 -27.07 -42.33 19.28
CA ILE A 14 -26.73 -41.75 17.97
C ILE A 14 -26.46 -40.24 18.10
N LYS A 15 -27.26 -39.50 18.88
CA LYS A 15 -27.04 -38.06 19.12
C LYS A 15 -25.69 -37.76 19.77
N TYR A 16 -25.24 -38.57 20.73
CA TYR A 16 -23.93 -38.39 21.36
C TYR A 16 -22.77 -38.77 20.43
N ILE A 17 -22.90 -39.86 19.68
CA ILE A 17 -21.82 -40.39 18.85
C ILE A 17 -21.64 -39.57 17.57
N ASN A 18 -22.71 -38.92 17.08
CA ASN A 18 -22.61 -37.90 16.03
C ASN A 18 -21.72 -36.69 16.39
N GLN A 19 -21.43 -36.47 17.68
CA GLN A 19 -20.49 -35.42 18.11
C GLN A 19 -19.02 -35.87 18.00
N LEU A 20 -18.74 -37.16 17.80
CA LEU A 20 -17.38 -37.66 17.67
C LEU A 20 -16.83 -37.35 16.27
N PRO A 21 -15.58 -36.89 16.14
CA PRO A 21 -14.98 -36.50 14.87
C PRO A 21 -14.48 -37.70 14.04
N ILE A 22 -15.11 -38.87 14.17
CA ILE A 22 -14.71 -40.14 13.54
C ILE A 22 -15.86 -40.76 12.73
N GLY A 23 -15.52 -41.57 11.72
CA GLY A 23 -16.46 -42.45 11.04
C GLY A 23 -16.99 -43.50 11.99
N TYR A 24 -18.28 -43.80 11.95
CA TYR A 24 -18.85 -44.87 12.75
C TYR A 24 -19.96 -45.63 12.02
N LEU A 25 -20.13 -46.88 12.46
CA LEU A 25 -21.17 -47.81 12.03
C LEU A 25 -21.88 -48.40 13.26
N VAL A 26 -23.20 -48.56 13.20
CA VAL A 26 -24.00 -49.23 14.23
C VAL A 26 -24.69 -50.44 13.62
N ILE A 27 -24.54 -51.60 14.26
CA ILE A 27 -25.13 -52.87 13.84
C ILE A 27 -25.97 -53.50 14.96
N ASP A 28 -27.03 -54.23 14.61
CA ASP A 28 -27.80 -55.03 15.56
C ASP A 28 -27.17 -56.40 15.88
N GLU A 29 -27.85 -57.15 16.75
CA GLU A 29 -27.51 -58.53 17.11
C GLU A 29 -27.62 -59.54 15.96
N ARG A 30 -28.27 -59.17 14.83
CA ARG A 30 -28.37 -59.99 13.61
C ARG A 30 -27.30 -59.61 12.59
N GLY A 31 -26.61 -58.49 12.80
CA GLY A 31 -25.57 -57.97 11.91
C GLY A 31 -26.09 -57.03 10.84
N SER A 32 -27.33 -56.55 10.95
CA SER A 32 -27.85 -55.52 10.06
C SER A 32 -27.35 -54.14 10.48
N ILE A 33 -26.94 -53.33 9.51
CA ILE A 33 -26.53 -51.93 9.71
C ILE A 33 -27.77 -51.09 9.99
N ILE A 34 -27.83 -50.45 11.16
CA ILE A 34 -28.95 -49.59 11.56
C ILE A 34 -28.62 -48.11 11.43
N ALA A 35 -27.35 -47.74 11.59
CA ALA A 35 -26.90 -46.37 11.42
C ALA A 35 -25.46 -46.32 10.92
N ILE A 36 -25.17 -45.33 10.10
CA ILE A 36 -23.83 -45.02 9.60
C ILE A 36 -23.74 -43.51 9.46
N ASN A 37 -22.61 -42.91 9.84
CA ASN A 37 -22.47 -41.46 9.73
C ASN A 37 -21.89 -41.01 8.39
N GLN A 38 -22.10 -39.72 8.10
CA GLN A 38 -21.62 -39.08 6.87
C GLN A 38 -20.10 -39.20 6.67
N ILE A 39 -19.32 -39.24 7.75
CA ILE A 39 -17.85 -39.39 7.67
C ILE A 39 -17.48 -40.75 7.07
N LEU A 40 -18.12 -41.83 7.54
CA LEU A 40 -17.87 -43.16 7.00
C LEU A 40 -18.48 -43.36 5.60
N LEU A 41 -19.64 -42.76 5.32
CA LEU A 41 -20.26 -42.77 3.97
C LEU A 41 -19.36 -42.11 2.93
N GLN A 42 -18.78 -40.94 3.25
CA GLN A 42 -17.85 -40.25 2.36
C GLN A 42 -16.56 -41.06 2.14
N ALA A 43 -16.04 -41.70 3.20
CA ALA A 43 -14.84 -42.52 3.08
C ALA A 43 -15.08 -43.80 2.26
N SER A 44 -16.28 -44.39 2.37
CA SER A 44 -16.63 -45.63 1.69
C SER A 44 -17.22 -45.46 0.30
N ASN A 45 -17.63 -44.23 -0.07
CA ASN A 45 -18.31 -43.91 -1.32
C ASN A 45 -19.63 -44.66 -1.54
N TYR A 46 -20.24 -45.20 -0.48
CA TYR A 46 -21.59 -45.75 -0.53
C TYR A 46 -22.63 -44.66 -0.30
N ALA A 47 -23.80 -44.78 -0.93
CA ALA A 47 -24.96 -44.02 -0.49
C ALA A 47 -25.54 -44.66 0.78
N GLU A 48 -26.12 -43.85 1.66
CA GLU A 48 -26.71 -44.33 2.92
C GLU A 48 -27.80 -45.38 2.69
N ILE A 49 -28.59 -45.21 1.62
CA ILE A 49 -29.66 -46.12 1.24
C ILE A 49 -29.17 -47.51 0.81
N ASP A 50 -27.92 -47.61 0.35
CA ASP A 50 -27.32 -48.88 -0.08
C ASP A 50 -26.79 -49.70 1.10
N LEU A 51 -26.65 -49.08 2.28
CA LEU A 51 -26.08 -49.72 3.47
C LEU A 51 -27.10 -49.92 4.59
N LEU A 52 -28.08 -49.04 4.74
CA LEU A 52 -29.09 -49.19 5.79
C LEU A 52 -29.89 -50.48 5.63
N ASN A 53 -30.06 -51.21 6.73
CA ASN A 53 -30.69 -52.53 6.84
C ASN A 53 -29.99 -53.66 6.06
N GLN A 54 -28.85 -53.40 5.42
CA GLN A 54 -28.02 -54.43 4.80
C GLN A 54 -27.12 -55.11 5.85
N PRO A 55 -26.64 -56.33 5.59
CA PRO A 55 -25.70 -57.00 6.49
C PRO A 55 -24.35 -56.28 6.52
N TYR A 56 -23.68 -56.29 7.68
CA TYR A 56 -22.41 -55.59 7.90
C TYR A 56 -21.28 -56.02 6.94
N ASP A 57 -21.37 -57.24 6.41
CA ASP A 57 -20.36 -57.86 5.53
C ASP A 57 -20.32 -57.25 4.13
N ILE A 58 -21.30 -56.41 3.76
CA ILE A 58 -21.23 -55.56 2.57
C ILE A 58 -20.08 -54.53 2.66
N LEU A 59 -19.77 -54.09 3.89
CA LEU A 59 -18.77 -53.06 4.17
C LEU A 59 -17.56 -53.64 4.89
N ILE A 60 -17.75 -54.47 5.92
CA ILE A 60 -16.68 -55.00 6.78
C ILE A 60 -16.29 -56.40 6.32
N GLU A 61 -15.00 -56.64 6.13
CA GLU A 61 -14.45 -57.94 5.78
C GLU A 61 -13.67 -58.53 6.96
N PHE A 62 -14.03 -59.75 7.36
CA PHE A 62 -13.45 -60.45 8.51
C PHE A 62 -12.98 -61.85 8.10
N ASP A 63 -11.76 -62.24 8.49
CA ASP A 63 -11.09 -63.51 8.13
C ASP A 63 -11.59 -64.75 8.90
N GLY A 64 -12.82 -64.72 9.44
CA GLY A 64 -13.39 -65.81 10.25
C GLY A 64 -14.89 -65.99 10.02
N SER A 65 -15.51 -66.87 10.81
CA SER A 65 -16.96 -67.07 10.72
C SER A 65 -17.72 -65.85 11.27
N LYS A 66 -19.01 -65.72 10.90
CA LYS A 66 -19.88 -64.68 11.50
C LYS A 66 -19.97 -64.84 13.01
N GLU A 67 -19.91 -66.08 13.51
CA GLU A 67 -19.94 -66.40 14.93
C GLU A 67 -18.71 -65.86 15.65
N ASP A 68 -17.52 -66.06 15.09
CA ASP A 68 -16.25 -65.54 15.61
C ASP A 68 -16.26 -64.01 15.68
N PHE A 69 -16.79 -63.34 14.64
CA PHE A 69 -16.93 -61.89 14.63
C PHE A 69 -17.81 -61.40 15.78
N PHE A 70 -18.97 -62.02 16.00
CA PHE A 70 -19.85 -61.67 17.11
C PHE A 70 -19.27 -62.02 18.48
N GLU A 71 -18.43 -63.06 18.60
CA GLU A 71 -17.70 -63.34 19.83
C GLU A 71 -16.71 -62.22 20.17
N ILE A 72 -16.01 -61.68 19.17
CA ILE A 72 -15.12 -60.52 19.35
C ILE A 72 -15.93 -59.29 19.78
N LEU A 73 -17.05 -59.01 19.10
CA LEU A 73 -17.93 -57.90 19.47
C LEU A 73 -18.46 -58.05 20.91
N LYS A 74 -18.76 -59.28 21.36
CA LYS A 74 -19.28 -59.58 22.71
C LYS A 74 -18.21 -59.58 23.80
N SER A 75 -16.97 -59.96 23.48
CA SER A 75 -15.83 -60.03 24.40
C SER A 75 -15.03 -58.73 24.48
N SER A 76 -15.23 -57.81 23.54
CA SER A 76 -14.60 -56.49 23.54
C SER A 76 -14.91 -55.68 24.81
N SER A 77 -13.85 -55.20 25.46
CA SER A 77 -13.91 -54.20 26.53
C SER A 77 -13.87 -52.78 25.94
N LEU A 78 -14.29 -51.78 26.71
CA LEU A 78 -14.42 -50.37 26.26
C LEU A 78 -13.13 -49.72 25.73
N ASP A 79 -11.96 -50.36 25.87
CA ASP A 79 -10.64 -49.83 25.47
C ASP A 79 -9.87 -50.73 24.48
N SER A 80 -10.48 -51.83 24.01
CA SER A 80 -9.83 -52.75 23.07
C SER A 80 -9.87 -52.21 21.63
N HIS A 81 -8.70 -52.03 21.02
CA HIS A 81 -8.55 -51.58 19.64
C HIS A 81 -8.41 -52.79 18.72
N PHE A 82 -9.24 -52.86 17.68
CA PHE A 82 -9.19 -53.93 16.69
C PHE A 82 -8.79 -53.38 15.34
N GLN A 83 -7.97 -54.12 14.59
CA GLN A 83 -7.80 -53.85 13.16
C GLN A 83 -8.87 -54.61 12.41
N LEU A 84 -9.73 -53.88 11.69
CA LEU A 84 -10.74 -54.46 10.81
C LEU A 84 -10.46 -54.05 9.38
N ARG A 85 -10.75 -54.97 8.46
CA ARG A 85 -10.75 -54.68 7.03
C ARG A 85 -12.14 -54.29 6.60
N TRP A 86 -12.24 -53.39 5.63
CA TRP A 86 -13.49 -52.97 5.06
C TRP A 86 -13.30 -52.56 3.60
N ARG A 87 -14.36 -52.61 2.81
CA ARG A 87 -14.34 -52.33 1.37
C ARG A 87 -15.07 -51.04 1.06
N ASP A 88 -14.54 -50.27 0.11
CA ASP A 88 -15.29 -49.15 -0.48
C ASP A 88 -16.25 -49.64 -1.57
N PHE A 89 -17.11 -48.75 -2.09
CA PHE A 89 -18.06 -49.06 -3.17
C PHE A 89 -17.40 -49.59 -4.46
N ARG A 90 -16.10 -49.31 -4.65
CA ARG A 90 -15.30 -49.80 -5.78
C ARG A 90 -14.60 -51.12 -5.47
N ASN A 91 -14.92 -51.75 -4.34
CA ASN A 91 -14.37 -53.02 -3.86
C ASN A 91 -12.86 -52.95 -3.53
N ASN A 92 -12.33 -51.77 -3.21
CA ASN A 92 -10.96 -51.61 -2.71
C ASN A 92 -10.92 -51.94 -1.21
N LEU A 93 -9.97 -52.78 -0.82
CA LEU A 93 -9.79 -53.20 0.57
C LEU A 93 -8.97 -52.18 1.36
N GLN A 94 -9.50 -51.75 2.52
CA GLN A 94 -8.86 -50.83 3.45
C GLN A 94 -8.74 -51.45 4.84
N TYR A 95 -7.77 -50.96 5.62
CA TYR A 95 -7.56 -51.36 7.02
C TYR A 95 -7.80 -50.16 7.93
N SER A 96 -8.52 -50.35 9.02
CA SER A 96 -8.74 -49.29 10.01
C SER A 96 -8.72 -49.82 11.42
N LYS A 97 -8.21 -48.99 12.33
CA LYS A 97 -8.33 -49.20 13.77
C LYS A 97 -9.74 -48.83 14.20
N VAL A 98 -10.41 -49.77 14.85
CA VAL A 98 -11.80 -49.65 15.27
C VAL A 98 -11.91 -49.82 16.77
N LEU A 99 -12.67 -48.92 17.41
CA LEU A 99 -13.18 -49.09 18.77
C LEU A 99 -14.59 -49.68 18.70
N ILE A 100 -14.87 -50.64 19.59
CA ILE A 100 -16.18 -51.28 19.67
C ILE A 100 -16.85 -50.87 20.98
N TRP A 101 -18.04 -50.29 20.86
CA TRP A 101 -18.92 -50.04 22.00
C TRP A 101 -20.16 -50.93 21.91
N ARG A 102 -20.49 -51.61 23.02
CA ARG A 102 -21.67 -52.46 23.13
C ARG A 102 -22.75 -51.77 23.96
N LEU A 103 -23.92 -51.55 23.37
CA LEU A 103 -25.13 -51.15 24.10
C LEU A 103 -25.90 -52.41 24.51
N LEU A 104 -26.25 -52.53 25.79
CA LEU A 104 -26.87 -53.75 26.34
C LEU A 104 -28.40 -53.77 26.20
N ARG A 105 -29.06 -52.61 26.04
CA ARG A 105 -30.53 -52.47 25.91
C ARG A 105 -30.89 -51.22 25.09
N PRO A 106 -31.35 -51.35 23.83
CA PRO A 106 -31.39 -52.57 23.01
C PRO A 106 -29.96 -53.02 22.64
N LYS A 107 -29.78 -54.28 22.22
CA LYS A 107 -28.47 -54.86 21.91
C LYS A 107 -27.95 -54.35 20.57
N PHE A 108 -27.04 -53.38 20.61
CA PHE A 108 -26.36 -52.86 19.43
C PHE A 108 -24.85 -52.84 19.64
N PHE A 109 -24.11 -52.95 18.54
CA PHE A 109 -22.67 -52.74 18.52
C PHE A 109 -22.35 -51.51 17.67
N ILE A 110 -21.44 -50.70 18.16
CA ILE A 110 -21.02 -49.46 17.52
C ILE A 110 -19.54 -49.60 17.24
N LEU A 111 -19.17 -49.44 15.97
CA LEU A 111 -17.81 -49.53 15.47
C LEU A 111 -17.35 -48.12 15.10
N GLY A 112 -16.44 -47.55 15.88
CA GLY A 112 -15.83 -46.24 15.60
C GLY A 112 -14.48 -46.39 14.92
N PHE A 113 -14.34 -45.88 13.70
CA PHE A 113 -13.14 -45.95 12.87
C PHE A 113 -12.21 -44.76 13.20
N LEU A 114 -11.17 -45.01 13.99
CA LEU A 114 -10.29 -43.97 14.52
C LEU A 114 -9.46 -43.25 13.44
N ASP A 115 -9.13 -43.98 12.37
CA ASP A 115 -8.31 -43.49 11.26
C ASP A 115 -9.14 -42.74 10.20
N ILE A 116 -10.48 -42.87 10.25
CA ILE A 116 -11.41 -42.20 9.34
C ILE A 116 -12.00 -41.01 10.09
N GLN A 117 -11.31 -39.88 10.01
CA GLN A 117 -11.75 -38.66 10.68
C GLN A 117 -12.50 -37.76 9.72
N LYS A 118 -13.33 -36.86 10.26
CA LYS A 118 -13.98 -35.81 9.46
C LYS A 118 -12.91 -35.15 8.59
N PRO A 119 -13.10 -35.02 7.26
CA PRO A 119 -12.12 -34.31 6.44
C PRO A 119 -11.88 -32.95 7.08
N LYS A 120 -10.60 -32.59 7.26
CA LYS A 120 -10.17 -31.31 7.82
C LYS A 120 -10.59 -30.20 6.85
N GLN A 121 -11.88 -29.87 6.83
CA GLN A 121 -12.38 -28.54 6.47
C GLN A 121 -11.81 -27.60 7.53
N MET A 122 -10.52 -27.32 7.40
CA MET A 122 -9.95 -26.07 7.85
C MET A 122 -10.49 -25.03 6.87
N ASP A 123 -11.74 -24.69 7.17
CA ASP A 123 -12.62 -23.65 6.71
C ASP A 123 -12.05 -22.77 5.59
N LEU A 124 -12.63 -22.88 4.39
CA LEU A 124 -12.39 -21.95 3.28
C LEU A 124 -12.52 -20.49 3.74
N LEU A 125 -13.40 -20.19 4.70
CA LEU A 125 -13.54 -18.86 5.29
C LEU A 125 -12.31 -18.45 6.11
N SER A 126 -11.69 -19.38 6.84
CA SER A 126 -10.45 -19.11 7.58
C SER A 126 -9.28 -18.87 6.62
N ARG A 127 -9.14 -19.69 5.56
CA ARG A 127 -8.13 -19.45 4.51
C ARG A 127 -8.39 -18.16 3.74
N PHE A 128 -9.66 -17.86 3.45
CA PHE A 128 -10.06 -16.61 2.82
C PHE A 128 -9.73 -15.42 3.73
N ALA A 129 -10.04 -15.49 5.02
CA ALA A 129 -9.71 -14.43 5.98
C ALA A 129 -8.19 -14.22 6.07
N GLU A 130 -7.40 -15.28 6.17
CA GLU A 130 -5.94 -15.20 6.17
C GLU A 130 -5.39 -14.59 4.86
N SER A 131 -5.90 -15.04 3.70
CA SER A 131 -5.52 -14.52 2.38
C SER A 131 -5.89 -13.05 2.24
N PHE A 132 -7.12 -12.66 2.60
CA PHE A 132 -7.64 -11.30 2.52
C PHE A 132 -6.83 -10.31 3.37
N VAL A 133 -6.50 -10.70 4.60
CA VAL A 133 -5.66 -9.90 5.50
C VAL A 133 -4.25 -9.74 4.94
N SER A 134 -3.72 -10.77 4.28
CA SER A 134 -2.38 -10.74 3.69
C SER A 134 -2.29 -9.94 2.37
N GLU A 135 -3.32 -9.98 1.53
CA GLU A 135 -3.30 -9.40 0.18
C GLU A 135 -3.59 -7.88 0.15
N ILE A 136 -4.39 -7.35 1.08
CA ILE A 136 -4.90 -5.96 1.01
C ILE A 136 -4.02 -4.96 1.78
N ASN A 137 -2.82 -5.34 2.22
CA ASN A 137 -2.00 -4.51 3.13
C ASN A 137 -2.82 -4.00 4.32
N ILE A 138 -3.61 -4.90 4.92
CA ILE A 138 -4.41 -4.59 6.11
C ILE A 138 -3.68 -5.10 7.35
N GLY A 139 -3.50 -4.22 8.31
CA GLY A 139 -3.08 -4.55 9.66
C GLY A 139 -4.29 -4.97 10.47
N ILE A 140 -4.27 -6.11 11.14
CA ILE A 140 -5.32 -6.48 12.09
C ILE A 140 -4.69 -6.89 13.41
N ILE A 141 -5.29 -6.44 14.51
CA ILE A 141 -5.03 -6.94 15.86
C ILE A 141 -6.37 -7.36 16.45
N VAL A 142 -6.44 -8.55 17.03
CA VAL A 142 -7.60 -9.05 17.75
C VAL A 142 -7.23 -9.23 19.22
N ILE A 143 -8.07 -8.73 20.11
CA ILE A 143 -7.90 -8.82 21.56
C ILE A 143 -9.10 -9.48 22.23
N ASP A 144 -8.83 -10.21 23.31
CA ASP A 144 -9.86 -10.78 24.19
C ASP A 144 -10.40 -9.72 25.19
N ASN A 145 -11.38 -10.11 26.00
CA ASN A 145 -11.94 -9.27 27.07
C ASN A 145 -10.93 -8.88 28.17
N ASN A 146 -9.79 -9.56 28.26
CA ASN A 146 -8.70 -9.23 29.17
C ASN A 146 -7.60 -8.43 28.47
N LEU A 147 -7.85 -7.94 27.26
CA LEU A 147 -6.97 -7.11 26.45
C LEU A 147 -5.67 -7.81 26.04
N LYS A 148 -5.72 -9.15 25.98
CA LYS A 148 -4.62 -9.96 25.47
C LYS A 148 -4.75 -10.14 23.97
N ILE A 149 -3.63 -10.03 23.27
CA ILE A 149 -3.58 -10.20 21.81
C ILE A 149 -3.83 -11.68 21.48
N ILE A 150 -4.96 -11.98 20.86
CA ILE A 150 -5.28 -13.32 20.37
C ILE A 150 -4.63 -13.55 19.00
N GLU A 151 -4.64 -12.52 18.16
CA GLU A 151 -4.19 -12.61 16.77
C GLU A 151 -3.64 -11.27 16.29
N ILE A 152 -2.60 -11.30 15.46
CA ILE A 152 -1.95 -10.11 14.91
C ILE A 152 -1.45 -10.40 13.50
N SER A 153 -1.77 -9.50 12.56
CA SER A 153 -1.41 -9.69 11.16
C SER A 153 0.08 -9.39 10.90
N PRO A 154 0.66 -9.97 9.83
CA PRO A 154 2.06 -9.72 9.46
C PRO A 154 2.38 -8.25 9.16
N LEU A 155 1.40 -7.45 8.69
CA LEU A 155 1.62 -6.02 8.47
C LEU A 155 1.87 -5.29 9.79
N VAL A 156 1.04 -5.55 10.81
CA VAL A 156 1.20 -4.92 12.13
C VAL A 156 2.52 -5.35 12.78
N CYS A 157 2.87 -6.63 12.66
CA CYS A 157 4.17 -7.14 13.14
C CYS A 157 5.34 -6.36 12.52
N ARG A 158 5.29 -6.10 11.21
CA ARG A 158 6.28 -5.25 10.53
C ARG A 158 6.24 -3.81 11.02
N LEU A 159 5.04 -3.19 11.09
CA LEU A 159 4.87 -1.80 11.53
C LEU A 159 5.44 -1.53 12.92
N LEU A 160 5.26 -2.49 13.83
CA LEU A 160 5.73 -2.44 15.22
C LEU A 160 7.12 -3.04 15.43
N ASN A 161 7.72 -3.62 14.39
CA ASN A 161 8.99 -4.36 14.46
C ASN A 161 9.00 -5.45 15.55
N VAL A 162 7.92 -6.24 15.63
CA VAL A 162 7.75 -7.34 16.59
C VAL A 162 7.50 -8.67 15.89
N GLU A 163 7.88 -9.77 16.53
CA GLU A 163 7.52 -11.10 16.07
C GLU A 163 6.19 -11.56 16.68
N LYS A 164 5.29 -12.10 15.84
CA LYS A 164 3.99 -12.64 16.29
C LYS A 164 4.09 -13.55 17.52
N LYS A 165 5.08 -14.46 17.56
CA LYS A 165 5.26 -15.41 18.67
C LYS A 165 5.55 -14.73 20.01
N GLN A 166 6.10 -13.53 20.00
CA GLN A 166 6.51 -12.79 21.19
C GLN A 166 5.40 -11.92 21.78
N VAL A 167 4.32 -11.70 21.03
CA VAL A 167 3.23 -10.76 21.39
C VAL A 167 1.88 -11.45 21.62
N ILE A 168 1.69 -12.66 21.07
CA ILE A 168 0.47 -13.45 21.30
C ILE A 168 0.29 -13.77 22.79
N ASN A 169 -0.96 -13.67 23.27
CA ASN A 169 -1.39 -13.81 24.66
C ASN A 169 -0.79 -12.81 25.66
N ARG A 170 -0.11 -11.76 25.17
CA ARG A 170 0.38 -10.67 26.03
C ARG A 170 -0.62 -9.51 26.06
N PRO A 171 -0.68 -8.76 27.18
CA PRO A 171 -1.49 -7.55 27.25
C PRO A 171 -1.07 -6.56 26.17
N ILE A 172 -2.04 -5.96 25.49
CA ILE A 172 -1.77 -5.00 24.42
C ILE A 172 -1.01 -3.78 24.94
N ASP A 173 -1.29 -3.32 26.17
CA ASP A 173 -0.60 -2.19 26.79
C ASP A 173 0.91 -2.41 26.95
N GLU A 174 1.34 -3.65 27.23
CA GLU A 174 2.75 -3.99 27.36
C GLU A 174 3.46 -3.97 26.01
N VAL A 175 2.81 -4.49 24.96
CA VAL A 175 3.37 -4.56 23.60
C VAL A 175 3.47 -3.16 22.97
N PHE A 176 2.59 -2.24 23.36
CA PHE A 176 2.56 -0.86 22.86
C PHE A 176 3.23 0.15 23.80
N SER A 177 3.89 -0.31 24.87
CA SER A 177 4.50 0.57 25.88
C SER A 177 5.66 1.42 25.35
N ASP A 178 6.44 0.87 24.43
CA ASP A 178 7.58 1.52 23.76
C ASP A 178 7.17 2.52 22.66
N ILE A 179 5.87 2.65 22.38
CA ILE A 179 5.33 3.52 21.34
C ILE A 179 5.04 4.90 21.97
N PRO A 180 5.46 6.01 21.32
CA PRO A 180 5.18 7.37 21.80
C PRO A 180 3.70 7.58 22.10
N ASP A 181 3.39 8.35 23.15
CA ASP A 181 2.00 8.58 23.61
C ASP A 181 1.05 9.06 22.48
N GLU A 182 1.56 9.83 21.54
CA GLU A 182 0.85 10.35 20.35
C GLU A 182 0.41 9.24 19.36
N HIS A 183 1.03 8.06 19.44
CA HIS A 183 0.73 6.89 18.62
C HIS A 183 0.18 5.71 19.43
N ARG A 184 -0.13 5.90 20.72
CA ARG A 184 -0.87 4.91 21.52
C ARG A 184 -2.36 4.96 21.18
N ILE A 185 -2.72 4.57 19.95
CA ILE A 185 -4.13 4.49 19.52
C ILE A 185 -4.88 3.39 20.28
N VAL A 186 -4.14 2.40 20.79
CA VAL A 186 -4.67 1.39 21.71
C VAL A 186 -4.54 1.86 23.16
N GLN A 187 -4.91 3.10 23.47
CA GLN A 187 -5.21 3.45 24.86
C GLN A 187 -6.61 2.94 25.23
N ARG A 188 -6.93 3.01 26.53
CA ARG A 188 -8.17 2.59 27.21
C ARG A 188 -9.51 2.82 26.50
N THR A 189 -9.57 3.61 25.43
CA THR A 189 -10.76 3.87 24.60
C THR A 189 -11.39 2.60 23.98
N LEU A 190 -10.60 1.56 23.67
CA LEU A 190 -11.13 0.23 23.28
C LEU A 190 -11.83 -0.50 24.44
N ILE A 191 -11.36 -0.26 25.66
CA ILE A 191 -11.84 -0.87 26.92
C ILE A 191 -13.17 -0.21 27.34
N ASP A 192 -13.31 1.08 27.08
CA ASP A 192 -14.52 1.87 27.38
C ASP A 192 -15.64 1.73 26.32
N GLY A 193 -15.42 0.92 25.28
CA GLY A 193 -16.42 0.62 24.25
C GLY A 193 -16.61 1.69 23.18
N ILE A 194 -15.63 2.58 22.99
CA ILE A 194 -15.68 3.63 21.97
C ILE A 194 -15.23 3.04 20.62
N ILE A 195 -16.17 2.97 19.67
CA ILE A 195 -15.93 2.59 18.28
C ILE A 195 -15.24 3.76 17.59
N ILE A 196 -14.04 3.53 17.05
CA ILE A 196 -13.30 4.52 16.27
C ILE A 196 -13.40 4.11 14.81
N SER A 197 -13.70 5.07 13.94
CA SER A 197 -13.80 4.83 12.51
C SER A 197 -13.03 5.88 11.73
N ASN A 198 -12.24 5.43 10.75
CA ASN A 198 -11.42 6.25 9.85
C ASN A 198 -10.51 7.26 10.59
N HIS A 199 -9.99 6.89 11.75
CA HIS A 199 -9.05 7.77 12.46
C HIS A 199 -7.69 7.76 11.76
N ALA A 200 -7.28 8.91 11.24
CA ALA A 200 -6.05 9.04 10.49
C ALA A 200 -4.86 9.27 11.42
N ILE A 201 -3.81 8.48 11.22
CA ILE A 201 -2.55 8.61 11.95
C ILE A 201 -1.37 8.56 10.98
N VAL A 202 -0.29 9.22 11.38
CA VAL A 202 1.00 9.16 10.68
C VAL A 202 1.91 8.27 11.50
N TRP A 203 2.44 7.23 10.87
CA TRP A 203 3.40 6.31 11.49
C TRP A 203 4.74 6.42 10.76
N THR A 204 5.85 6.55 11.50
CA THR A 204 7.18 6.61 10.89
C THR A 204 8.02 5.45 11.39
N MET A 205 8.53 4.63 10.46
CA MET A 205 9.40 3.49 10.74
C MET A 205 10.58 3.53 9.76
N ASP A 206 11.81 3.37 10.23
CA ASP A 206 13.04 3.34 9.41
C ASP A 206 13.13 4.50 8.40
N HIS A 207 12.82 5.73 8.86
CA HIS A 207 12.75 6.95 8.04
C HIS A 207 11.67 6.96 6.93
N LYS A 208 10.81 5.93 6.87
CA LYS A 208 9.68 5.85 5.96
C LYS A 208 8.39 6.24 6.67
N LYS A 209 7.67 7.18 6.07
CA LYS A 209 6.38 7.67 6.56
C LYS A 209 5.23 6.83 5.98
N TYR A 210 4.32 6.41 6.85
CA TYR A 210 3.09 5.71 6.53
C TYR A 210 1.90 6.55 6.98
N GLU A 211 0.88 6.65 6.15
CA GLU A 211 -0.42 7.20 6.54
C GLU A 211 -1.40 6.05 6.72
N LEU A 212 -1.86 5.85 7.95
CA LEU A 212 -2.75 4.75 8.30
C LEU A 212 -4.13 5.29 8.69
N LEU A 213 -5.17 4.62 8.25
CA LEU A 213 -6.52 4.77 8.82
C LEU A 213 -6.79 3.63 9.78
N ILE A 214 -7.29 3.98 10.96
CA ILE A 214 -7.58 3.02 12.02
C ILE A 214 -9.09 2.94 12.24
N ASP A 215 -9.58 1.69 12.23
CA ASP A 215 -10.92 1.34 12.64
C ASP A 215 -10.84 0.39 13.85
N SER A 216 -11.65 0.62 14.88
CA SER A 216 -11.81 -0.29 16.01
C SER A 216 -13.26 -0.72 16.16
N ASN A 217 -13.49 -2.00 16.43
CA ASN A 217 -14.82 -2.53 16.67
C ASN A 217 -14.81 -3.59 17.77
N LEU A 218 -15.94 -3.73 18.45
CA LEU A 218 -16.16 -4.77 19.45
C LEU A 218 -16.67 -6.05 18.80
N ILE A 219 -16.15 -7.18 19.26
CA ILE A 219 -16.67 -8.51 18.96
C ILE A 219 -17.73 -8.82 20.01
N ARG A 220 -18.94 -9.17 19.58
CA ARG A 220 -20.07 -9.46 20.46
C ARG A 220 -20.48 -10.92 20.36
N ASP A 221 -20.94 -11.49 21.47
CA ASP A 221 -21.61 -12.78 21.48
C ASP A 221 -23.06 -12.67 20.95
N GLU A 222 -23.74 -13.82 20.82
CA GLU A 222 -25.14 -13.90 20.38
C GLU A 222 -26.12 -13.17 21.31
N LYS A 223 -25.69 -12.80 22.52
CA LYS A 223 -26.48 -12.06 23.51
C LYS A 223 -26.15 -10.56 23.53
N GLY A 224 -25.25 -10.10 22.65
CA GLY A 224 -24.82 -8.72 22.53
C GLY A 224 -23.73 -8.29 23.52
N GLY A 225 -23.23 -9.20 24.37
CA GLY A 225 -22.13 -8.96 25.29
C GLY A 225 -20.79 -8.88 24.55
N ALA A 226 -19.94 -7.92 24.92
CA ALA A 226 -18.60 -7.83 24.34
C ALA A 226 -17.75 -9.03 24.79
N VAL A 227 -17.19 -9.77 23.83
CA VAL A 227 -16.29 -10.93 24.03
C VAL A 227 -14.86 -10.66 23.58
N GLY A 228 -14.64 -9.55 22.89
CA GLY A 228 -13.33 -9.04 22.52
C GLY A 228 -13.45 -7.78 21.67
N ALA A 229 -12.34 -7.39 21.06
CA ALA A 229 -12.31 -6.29 20.10
C ALA A 229 -11.30 -6.59 18.99
N TYR A 230 -11.42 -5.88 17.88
CA TYR A 230 -10.40 -5.88 16.84
C TYR A 230 -10.11 -4.46 16.36
N VAL A 231 -8.87 -4.25 15.94
CA VAL A 231 -8.36 -3.00 15.37
C VAL A 231 -7.84 -3.31 13.98
N VAL A 232 -8.27 -2.51 13.01
CA VAL A 232 -7.86 -2.58 11.62
C VAL A 232 -7.04 -1.35 11.27
N PHE A 233 -5.89 -1.56 10.65
CA PHE A 233 -5.00 -0.53 10.12
C PHE A 233 -5.01 -0.65 8.60
N LYS A 234 -5.42 0.41 7.90
CA LYS A 234 -5.38 0.48 6.44
C LYS A 234 -4.25 1.41 6.02
N ASP A 235 -3.26 0.89 5.31
CA ASP A 235 -2.22 1.72 4.71
C ASP A 235 -2.79 2.47 3.51
N VAL A 236 -2.99 3.77 3.69
CA VAL A 236 -3.50 4.68 2.66
C VAL A 236 -2.41 5.60 2.10
N THR A 237 -1.13 5.31 2.37
CA THR A 237 0.00 6.17 1.98
C THR A 237 0.00 6.46 0.48
N ASN A 238 -0.12 5.42 -0.35
CA ASN A 238 -0.14 5.58 -1.81
C ASN A 238 -1.42 6.29 -2.29
N LEU A 239 -2.58 5.98 -1.70
CA LEU A 239 -3.86 6.58 -2.06
C LEU A 239 -3.83 8.09 -1.76
N ARG A 240 -3.44 8.47 -0.54
CA ARG A 240 -3.27 9.86 -0.09
C ARG A 240 -2.29 10.62 -0.99
N SER A 241 -1.15 10.00 -1.32
CA SER A 241 -0.17 10.62 -2.22
C SER A 241 -0.74 10.87 -3.61
N LEU A 242 -1.53 9.94 -4.15
CA LEU A 242 -2.20 10.10 -5.44
C LEU A 242 -3.30 11.17 -5.37
N GLU A 243 -4.12 11.17 -4.32
CA GLU A 243 -5.14 12.20 -4.09
C GLU A 243 -4.54 13.60 -4.00
N GLN A 244 -3.41 13.75 -3.30
CA GLN A 244 -2.67 15.00 -3.22
C GLN A 244 -2.13 15.44 -4.60
N GLN A 245 -1.56 14.51 -5.37
CA GLN A 245 -1.10 14.81 -6.73
C GLN A 245 -2.24 15.23 -7.65
N VAL A 246 -3.39 14.55 -7.57
CA VAL A 246 -4.60 14.91 -8.34
C VAL A 246 -5.08 16.30 -7.93
N CYS A 247 -5.21 16.57 -6.62
CA CYS A 247 -5.64 17.88 -6.13
C CYS A 247 -4.69 19.01 -6.55
N GLN A 248 -3.37 18.78 -6.50
CA GLN A 248 -2.39 19.73 -6.98
C GLN A 248 -2.54 19.97 -8.50
N ASN A 249 -2.73 18.92 -9.29
CA ASN A 249 -2.93 19.04 -10.73
C ASN A 249 -4.22 19.79 -11.06
N ASP A 250 -5.33 19.49 -10.38
CA ASP A 250 -6.59 20.20 -10.55
C ASP A 250 -6.45 21.70 -10.26
N ARG A 251 -5.77 22.06 -9.16
CA ARG A 251 -5.45 23.46 -8.84
C ARG A 251 -4.64 24.13 -9.96
N LEU A 252 -3.63 23.44 -10.50
CA LEU A 252 -2.82 23.95 -11.61
C LEU A 252 -3.64 24.14 -12.88
N VAL A 253 -4.55 23.21 -13.20
CA VAL A 253 -5.47 23.34 -14.34
C VAL A 253 -6.40 24.53 -14.15
N THR A 254 -6.98 24.72 -12.96
CA THR A 254 -7.85 25.87 -12.68
C THR A 254 -7.09 27.19 -12.80
N ILE A 255 -5.91 27.32 -12.19
CA ILE A 255 -5.05 28.51 -12.32
C ILE A 255 -4.73 28.76 -13.79
N GLY A 256 -4.38 27.71 -14.53
CA GLY A 256 -4.07 27.80 -15.94
C GLY A 256 -5.23 28.24 -16.83
N GLN A 257 -6.46 27.79 -16.54
CA GLN A 257 -7.66 28.21 -17.28
C GLN A 257 -7.98 29.68 -17.04
N ILE A 258 -7.91 30.12 -15.77
CA ILE A 258 -8.11 31.53 -15.41
C ILE A 258 -7.04 32.37 -16.11
N ALA A 259 -5.77 31.96 -16.00
CA ALA A 259 -4.65 32.64 -16.62
C ALA A 259 -4.78 32.72 -18.15
N ALA A 260 -5.24 31.66 -18.82
CA ALA A 260 -5.46 31.68 -20.27
C ALA A 260 -6.50 32.72 -20.70
N GLY A 261 -7.60 32.84 -19.95
CA GLY A 261 -8.61 33.88 -20.18
C GLY A 261 -8.07 35.28 -19.91
N THR A 262 -7.43 35.48 -18.74
CA THR A 262 -6.96 36.80 -18.32
C THR A 262 -5.69 37.24 -19.02
N ALA A 263 -4.86 36.34 -19.55
CA ALA A 263 -3.58 36.69 -20.16
C ALA A 263 -3.76 37.55 -21.43
N HIS A 264 -4.74 37.20 -22.27
CA HIS A 264 -5.07 38.03 -23.42
C HIS A 264 -5.60 39.40 -22.99
N GLU A 265 -6.40 39.45 -21.93
CA GLU A 265 -6.94 40.70 -21.38
C GLU A 265 -5.88 41.58 -20.70
N ILE A 266 -4.82 41.00 -20.13
CA ILE A 266 -3.67 41.74 -19.56
C ILE A 266 -2.70 42.18 -20.66
N ARG A 267 -2.42 41.32 -21.65
CA ARG A 267 -1.47 41.64 -22.73
C ARG A 267 -1.94 42.81 -23.58
N ASN A 268 -3.25 42.95 -23.78
CA ASN A 268 -3.84 44.02 -24.57
C ASN A 268 -3.51 45.43 -24.03
N PRO A 269 -3.84 45.79 -22.77
CA PRO A 269 -3.50 47.10 -22.22
C PRO A 269 -1.97 47.30 -22.12
N LEU A 270 -1.19 46.27 -21.78
CA LEU A 270 0.28 46.38 -21.72
C LEU A 270 0.89 46.67 -23.09
N THR A 271 0.36 46.09 -24.16
CA THR A 271 0.82 46.35 -25.54
C THR A 271 0.55 47.80 -25.93
N SER A 272 -0.64 48.32 -25.61
CA SER A 272 -0.98 49.73 -25.85
C SER A 272 -0.10 50.68 -25.05
N ILE A 273 0.12 50.41 -23.76
CA ILE A 273 1.01 51.22 -22.90
C ILE A 273 2.43 51.20 -23.46
N LYS A 274 2.97 50.02 -23.81
CA LYS A 274 4.29 49.88 -24.42
C LYS A 274 4.42 50.72 -25.69
N GLY A 275 3.41 50.70 -26.56
CA GLY A 275 3.38 51.52 -27.78
C GLY A 275 3.44 53.01 -27.49
N PHE A 276 2.63 53.51 -26.56
CA PHE A 276 2.67 54.93 -26.16
C PHE A 276 3.98 55.33 -25.52
N MET A 277 4.55 54.48 -24.65
CA MET A 277 5.85 54.72 -24.01
C MET A 277 6.98 54.80 -25.06
N GLN A 278 6.94 53.96 -26.10
CA GLN A 278 7.90 54.03 -27.22
C GLN A 278 7.77 55.32 -28.04
N ILE A 279 6.54 55.78 -28.30
CA ILE A 279 6.30 57.07 -28.98
C ILE A 279 6.84 58.23 -28.14
N LEU A 280 6.56 58.23 -26.83
CA LEU A 280 7.08 59.20 -25.88
C LEU A 280 8.62 59.18 -25.82
N LYS A 281 9.23 57.99 -25.79
CA LYS A 281 10.70 57.84 -25.82
C LYS A 281 11.30 58.53 -27.05
N ASN A 282 10.73 58.29 -28.22
CA ASN A 282 11.20 58.90 -29.47
C ASN A 282 11.04 60.42 -29.46
N SER A 283 9.94 60.94 -28.90
CA SER A 283 9.73 62.39 -28.75
C SER A 283 10.75 63.02 -27.79
N LEU A 284 11.01 62.39 -26.64
CA LEU A 284 11.99 62.88 -25.66
C LEU A 284 13.43 62.80 -26.18
N LEU A 285 13.77 61.74 -26.94
CA LEU A 285 15.05 61.61 -27.65
C LEU A 285 15.28 62.79 -28.60
N ASN A 286 14.26 63.17 -29.37
CA ASN A 286 14.36 64.30 -30.31
C ASN A 286 14.49 65.66 -29.60
N ASN A 287 14.10 65.75 -28.32
CA ASN A 287 14.16 66.97 -27.52
C ASN A 287 15.36 67.02 -26.54
N GLY A 288 16.24 66.00 -26.54
CA GLY A 288 17.44 65.96 -25.70
C GLY A 288 17.19 65.73 -24.20
N LEU A 289 16.02 65.21 -23.83
CA LEU A 289 15.58 65.00 -22.44
C LEU A 289 16.04 63.61 -21.93
N VAL A 290 17.34 63.51 -21.63
CA VAL A 290 18.03 62.23 -21.32
C VAL A 290 17.57 61.59 -20.01
N GLU A 291 17.26 62.39 -18.97
CA GLU A 291 16.78 61.86 -17.68
C GLU A 291 15.40 61.21 -17.81
N GLU A 292 14.49 61.84 -18.56
CA GLU A 292 13.13 61.34 -18.78
C GLU A 292 13.10 60.06 -19.62
N ILE A 293 14.06 59.89 -20.53
CA ILE A 293 14.26 58.63 -21.26
C ILE A 293 14.58 57.48 -20.31
N GLY A 294 15.37 57.75 -19.26
CA GLY A 294 15.69 56.76 -18.22
C GLY A 294 14.42 56.25 -17.50
N TYR A 295 13.49 57.14 -17.16
CA TYR A 295 12.21 56.73 -16.57
C TYR A 295 11.38 55.86 -17.51
N ILE A 296 11.38 56.17 -18.82
CA ILE A 296 10.68 55.34 -19.80
C ILE A 296 11.30 53.94 -19.92
N GLU A 297 12.62 53.83 -19.89
CA GLU A 297 13.29 52.53 -19.95
C GLU A 297 12.95 51.65 -18.74
N ILE A 298 12.86 52.24 -17.55
CA ILE A 298 12.42 51.52 -16.34
C ILE A 298 10.98 50.99 -16.54
N VAL A 299 10.04 51.84 -16.97
CA VAL A 299 8.65 51.42 -17.21
C VAL A 299 8.56 50.33 -18.27
N LEU A 300 9.30 50.44 -19.37
CA LEU A 300 9.35 49.42 -20.41
C LEU A 300 9.89 48.09 -19.87
N SER A 301 10.90 48.12 -19.01
CA SER A 301 11.45 46.92 -18.37
C SER A 301 10.44 46.24 -17.44
N GLU A 302 9.62 47.00 -16.71
CA GLU A 302 8.56 46.46 -15.86
C GLU A 302 7.41 45.88 -16.69
N ILE A 303 7.07 46.46 -17.85
CA ILE A 303 6.09 45.87 -18.77
C ILE A 303 6.59 44.52 -19.30
N GLU A 304 7.86 44.42 -19.69
CA GLU A 304 8.45 43.15 -20.11
C GLU A 304 8.45 42.11 -18.98
N ARG A 305 8.78 42.55 -17.76
CA ARG A 305 8.69 41.70 -16.57
C ARG A 305 7.27 41.16 -16.39
N ILE A 306 6.23 41.99 -16.48
CA ILE A 306 4.83 41.54 -16.36
C ILE A 306 4.47 40.56 -17.47
N ASN A 307 4.87 40.82 -18.73
CA ASN A 307 4.61 39.89 -19.84
C ASN A 307 5.26 38.51 -19.61
N LYS A 308 6.47 38.50 -19.04
CA LYS A 308 7.15 37.26 -18.65
C LYS A 308 6.38 36.52 -17.56
N LEU A 309 5.92 37.21 -16.51
CA LEU A 309 5.11 36.62 -15.45
C LEU A 309 3.81 36.00 -15.97
N VAL A 310 3.09 36.72 -16.83
CA VAL A 310 1.87 36.22 -17.48
C VAL A 310 2.17 34.94 -18.26
N SER A 311 3.27 34.93 -19.01
CA SER A 311 3.70 33.75 -19.79
C SER A 311 4.09 32.57 -18.90
N GLU A 312 4.76 32.81 -17.77
CA GLU A 312 5.09 31.78 -16.78
C GLU A 312 3.82 31.14 -16.19
N ILE A 313 2.80 31.93 -15.86
CA ILE A 313 1.52 31.40 -15.36
C ILE A 313 0.80 30.58 -16.44
N LEU A 314 0.86 30.99 -17.71
CA LEU A 314 0.28 30.23 -18.81
C LEU A 314 0.91 28.84 -19.00
N LEU A 315 2.21 28.69 -18.71
CA LEU A 315 2.89 27.38 -18.76
C LEU A 315 2.40 26.40 -17.68
N LEU A 316 1.78 26.91 -16.60
CA LEU A 316 1.09 26.05 -15.62
C LEU A 316 -0.24 25.52 -16.16
N SER A 317 -0.83 26.19 -17.17
CA SER A 317 -1.97 25.69 -17.92
C SER A 317 -1.53 24.65 -18.94
N LYS A 318 -2.40 23.68 -19.23
CA LYS A 318 -2.10 22.61 -20.19
C LYS A 318 -1.66 23.22 -21.55
N PRO A 319 -0.43 22.97 -22.02
CA PRO A 319 0.05 23.56 -23.27
C PRO A 319 -0.67 22.91 -24.45
N LYS A 320 -1.32 23.70 -25.32
CA LYS A 320 -2.01 23.16 -26.51
C LYS A 320 -1.09 22.86 -27.70
N ASP A 321 0.17 23.33 -27.69
CA ASP A 321 1.06 23.28 -28.86
C ASP A 321 2.53 22.90 -28.54
N ILE A 322 2.80 21.95 -27.63
CA ILE A 322 4.18 21.45 -27.44
C ILE A 322 4.51 20.42 -28.52
N VAL A 323 5.55 20.68 -29.31
CA VAL A 323 6.07 19.75 -30.31
C VAL A 323 7.25 18.99 -29.73
N HIS A 324 6.99 17.77 -29.25
CA HIS A 324 8.05 16.89 -28.78
C HIS A 324 8.89 16.38 -29.96
N LYS A 325 10.21 16.50 -29.86
CA LYS A 325 11.17 15.99 -30.84
C LYS A 325 12.26 15.16 -30.15
N PRO A 326 12.88 14.19 -30.84
CA PRO A 326 14.09 13.53 -30.33
C PRO A 326 15.16 14.58 -30.02
N THR A 327 15.50 14.71 -28.75
CA THR A 327 16.35 15.77 -28.22
C THR A 327 17.49 15.16 -27.41
N ASP A 328 18.72 15.61 -27.66
CA ASP A 328 19.88 15.29 -26.84
C ASP A 328 19.97 16.26 -25.65
N VAL A 329 19.82 15.72 -24.44
CA VAL A 329 19.87 16.49 -23.19
C VAL A 329 21.23 17.19 -23.00
N ASN A 330 22.33 16.57 -23.41
CA ASN A 330 23.65 17.19 -23.28
C ASN A 330 23.77 18.42 -24.18
N SER A 331 23.20 18.38 -25.38
CA SER A 331 23.14 19.53 -26.28
C SER A 331 22.33 20.68 -25.68
N VAL A 332 21.23 20.38 -24.98
CA VAL A 332 20.44 21.38 -24.24
C VAL A 332 21.26 22.01 -23.10
N LEU A 333 21.93 21.19 -22.29
CA LEU A 333 22.77 21.67 -21.18
C LEU A 333 23.97 22.51 -21.67
N LYS A 334 24.57 22.15 -22.81
CA LYS A 334 25.63 22.96 -23.44
C LYS A 334 25.11 24.31 -23.94
N ALA A 335 23.89 24.37 -24.47
CA ALA A 335 23.32 25.61 -24.98
C ALA A 335 23.06 26.66 -23.87
N ILE A 336 22.78 26.22 -22.64
CA ILE A 336 22.52 27.11 -21.50
C ILE A 336 23.79 27.50 -20.72
N LEU A 337 24.91 26.81 -20.98
CA LEU A 337 26.21 27.00 -20.33
C LEU A 337 26.65 28.47 -20.26
N PRO A 338 26.60 29.26 -21.36
CA PRO A 338 27.07 30.65 -21.32
C PRO A 338 26.24 31.53 -20.39
N ILE A 339 24.94 31.23 -20.27
CA ILE A 339 24.03 31.97 -19.40
C ILE A 339 24.33 31.65 -17.93
N ILE A 340 24.54 30.36 -17.62
CA ILE A 340 24.90 29.90 -16.27
C ILE A 340 26.26 30.48 -15.87
N GLN A 341 27.24 30.48 -16.78
CA GLN A 341 28.57 31.04 -16.53
C GLN A 341 28.50 32.54 -16.20
N ASN A 342 27.76 33.32 -16.98
CA ASN A 342 27.57 34.75 -16.69
C ASN A 342 26.94 34.98 -15.30
N GLU A 343 25.91 34.21 -14.94
CA GLU A 343 25.27 34.32 -13.63
C GLU A 343 26.23 33.93 -12.49
N SER A 344 27.02 32.87 -12.70
CA SER A 344 27.98 32.37 -11.71
C SER A 344 29.10 33.36 -11.42
N LEU A 345 29.56 34.10 -12.44
CA LEU A 345 30.56 35.16 -12.30
C LEU A 345 30.06 36.30 -11.41
N LEU A 346 28.78 36.66 -11.52
CA LEU A 346 28.17 37.71 -10.68
C LEU A 346 28.10 37.32 -9.20
N HIS A 347 28.05 36.02 -8.90
CA HIS A 347 27.90 35.48 -7.55
C HIS A 347 29.17 34.80 -7.00
N GLY A 348 30.28 34.82 -7.74
CA GLY A 348 31.53 34.15 -7.33
C GLY A 348 31.41 32.62 -7.22
N VAL A 349 30.57 31.99 -8.03
CA VAL A 349 30.31 30.55 -8.02
C VAL A 349 31.15 29.85 -9.11
N GLU A 350 31.80 28.73 -8.76
CA GLU A 350 32.46 27.85 -9.72
C GLU A 350 31.43 26.89 -10.34
N VAL A 351 31.48 26.68 -11.66
CA VAL A 351 30.56 25.76 -12.34
C VAL A 351 31.33 24.57 -12.95
N LYS A 352 30.96 23.35 -12.53
CA LYS A 352 31.52 22.08 -13.01
C LYS A 352 30.50 21.32 -13.85
N TYR A 353 30.97 20.74 -14.95
CA TYR A 353 30.15 19.96 -15.88
C TYR A 353 30.72 18.57 -16.07
N GLU A 354 29.96 17.56 -15.67
CA GLU A 354 30.34 16.15 -15.74
C GLU A 354 29.32 15.39 -16.58
N LEU A 355 29.36 15.61 -17.90
CA LEU A 355 28.37 15.06 -18.82
C LEU A 355 28.79 13.68 -19.32
N ASN A 356 27.92 12.68 -19.17
CA ASN A 356 28.11 11.38 -19.80
C ASN A 356 27.86 11.51 -21.32
N HIS A 357 28.86 11.19 -22.14
CA HIS A 357 28.77 11.34 -23.59
C HIS A 357 27.83 10.34 -24.28
N LEU A 358 27.39 9.28 -23.60
CA LEU A 358 26.64 8.17 -24.19
C LEU A 358 25.16 8.12 -23.76
N ILE A 359 24.52 9.28 -23.51
CA ILE A 359 23.10 9.31 -23.13
C ILE A 359 22.16 9.17 -24.35
N PRO A 360 21.07 8.39 -24.24
CA PRO A 360 20.06 8.27 -25.29
C PRO A 360 19.20 9.53 -25.43
N LEU A 361 18.54 9.66 -26.57
CA LEU A 361 17.64 10.79 -26.87
C LEU A 361 16.35 10.71 -26.04
N VAL A 362 15.82 11.87 -25.66
CA VAL A 362 14.52 12.00 -25.00
C VAL A 362 13.51 12.65 -25.95
N SER A 363 12.21 12.35 -25.78
CA SER A 363 11.15 13.00 -26.57
C SER A 363 10.69 14.28 -25.87
N ALA A 364 11.26 15.43 -26.22
CA ALA A 364 11.03 16.68 -25.50
C ALA A 364 11.06 17.91 -26.42
N ASP A 365 10.54 19.02 -25.92
CA ASP A 365 10.80 20.35 -26.46
C ASP A 365 12.08 20.91 -25.81
N SER A 366 13.05 21.30 -26.64
CA SER A 366 14.35 21.75 -26.16
C SER A 366 14.28 23.06 -25.39
N GLU A 367 13.39 24.00 -25.74
CA GLU A 367 13.25 25.30 -25.06
C GLU A 367 12.66 25.12 -23.66
N LEU A 368 11.69 24.21 -23.51
CA LEU A 368 11.14 23.87 -22.19
C LEU A 368 12.18 23.21 -21.29
N LEU A 369 13.02 22.31 -21.84
CA LEU A 369 14.13 21.73 -21.07
C LEU A 369 15.17 22.79 -20.67
N LYS A 370 15.51 23.72 -21.57
CA LYS A 370 16.40 24.85 -21.23
C LYS A 370 15.84 25.64 -20.05
N GLN A 371 14.55 25.93 -20.06
CA GLN A 371 13.87 26.66 -18.99
C GLN A 371 13.96 25.93 -17.66
N VAL A 372 13.68 24.61 -17.62
CA VAL A 372 13.79 23.78 -16.42
C VAL A 372 15.21 23.84 -15.84
N PHE A 373 16.22 23.56 -16.67
CA PHE A 373 17.60 23.47 -16.23
C PHE A 373 18.16 24.84 -15.81
N LEU A 374 17.85 25.91 -16.55
CA LEU A 374 18.23 27.27 -16.18
C LEU A 374 17.61 27.69 -14.86
N ASN A 375 16.33 27.40 -14.64
CA ASN A 375 15.66 27.78 -13.41
C ASN A 375 16.27 27.07 -12.19
N ILE A 376 16.56 25.77 -12.29
CA ILE A 376 17.18 25.03 -11.19
C ILE A 376 18.63 25.51 -10.96
N ALA A 377 19.41 25.69 -12.02
CA ALA A 377 20.79 26.17 -11.92
C ALA A 377 20.89 27.57 -11.31
N LYS A 378 20.04 28.52 -11.77
CA LYS A 378 19.97 29.88 -11.20
C LYS A 378 19.58 29.85 -9.73
N ASN A 379 18.61 29.02 -9.35
CA ASN A 379 18.22 28.89 -7.95
C ASN A 379 19.39 28.42 -7.07
N GLY A 380 20.21 27.48 -7.55
CA GLY A 380 21.43 27.05 -6.86
C GLY A 380 22.48 28.16 -6.75
N ILE A 381 22.74 28.91 -7.84
CA ILE A 381 23.71 30.02 -7.85
C ILE A 381 23.28 31.14 -6.89
N GLU A 382 22.02 31.57 -6.96
CA GLU A 382 21.50 32.64 -6.11
C GLU A 382 21.48 32.25 -4.61
N ALA A 383 21.39 30.95 -4.30
CA ALA A 383 21.47 30.46 -2.92
C ALA A 383 22.90 30.49 -2.36
N MET A 384 23.92 30.60 -3.22
CA MET A 384 25.35 30.62 -2.87
C MET A 384 25.91 32.05 -2.90
N SER A 385 25.37 32.94 -2.07
CA SER A 385 25.75 34.36 -2.04
C SER A 385 27.21 34.62 -1.64
N GLU A 386 27.86 33.67 -0.96
CA GLU A 386 29.29 33.75 -0.56
C GLU A 386 30.21 32.95 -1.50
N GLY A 387 29.69 32.54 -2.66
CA GLY A 387 30.36 31.62 -3.58
C GLY A 387 30.11 30.15 -3.22
N GLY A 388 30.65 29.25 -4.04
CA GLY A 388 30.43 27.81 -3.92
C GLY A 388 30.65 27.10 -5.25
N ILE A 389 30.18 25.85 -5.35
CA ILE A 389 30.34 25.02 -6.55
C ILE A 389 28.97 24.54 -7.01
N LEU A 390 28.60 24.88 -8.24
CA LEU A 390 27.47 24.28 -8.96
C LEU A 390 27.99 23.15 -9.86
N THR A 391 27.56 21.92 -9.61
CA THR A 391 27.91 20.75 -10.43
C THR A 391 26.70 20.28 -11.23
N ILE A 392 26.85 20.16 -12.54
CA ILE A 392 25.83 19.62 -13.44
C ILE A 392 26.36 18.33 -14.05
N SER A 393 25.69 17.21 -13.75
CA SER A 393 26.08 15.90 -14.29
C SER A 393 24.91 15.17 -14.95
N THR A 394 25.24 14.32 -15.91
CA THR A 394 24.27 13.46 -16.60
C THR A 394 24.68 12.00 -16.50
N ASP A 395 23.70 11.13 -16.29
CA ASP A 395 23.90 9.68 -16.24
C ASP A 395 22.68 8.93 -16.82
N ILE A 396 22.78 7.61 -16.92
CA ILE A 396 21.77 6.75 -17.52
C ILE A 396 21.41 5.63 -16.57
N ASN A 397 20.15 5.59 -16.19
CA ASN A 397 19.58 4.46 -15.51
C ASN A 397 18.99 3.48 -16.53
N LYS A 398 19.81 2.52 -16.99
CA LYS A 398 19.39 1.51 -17.96
C LYS A 398 18.26 0.61 -17.45
N ALA A 399 18.26 0.29 -16.15
CA ALA A 399 17.23 -0.56 -15.54
C ALA A 399 15.84 0.11 -15.56
N GLN A 400 15.79 1.42 -15.35
CA GLN A 400 14.54 2.19 -15.36
C GLN A 400 14.22 2.86 -16.69
N LYS A 401 15.08 2.68 -17.72
CA LYS A 401 15.04 3.38 -19.02
C LYS A 401 14.91 4.91 -18.89
N ARG A 402 15.75 5.52 -18.05
CA ARG A 402 15.73 6.97 -17.81
C ARG A 402 17.10 7.60 -17.97
N VAL A 403 17.14 8.80 -18.54
CA VAL A 403 18.26 9.73 -18.41
C VAL A 403 18.11 10.45 -17.07
N GLU A 404 19.17 10.46 -16.29
CA GLU A 404 19.24 11.18 -15.02
C GLU A 404 20.12 12.42 -15.18
N ILE A 405 19.60 13.57 -14.73
CA ILE A 405 20.32 14.84 -14.68
C ILE A 405 20.39 15.25 -13.22
N LEU A 406 21.60 15.55 -12.74
CA LEU A 406 21.85 16.04 -11.40
C LEU A 406 22.34 17.48 -11.49
N ILE A 407 21.67 18.38 -10.78
CA ILE A 407 22.11 19.76 -10.58
C ILE A 407 22.33 19.92 -9.09
N GLN A 408 23.60 20.01 -8.68
CA GLN A 408 24.03 20.06 -7.30
C GLN A 408 24.68 21.40 -6.98
N ASP A 409 24.22 22.06 -5.92
CA ASP A 409 24.88 23.22 -5.32
C ASP A 409 25.52 22.84 -3.97
N THR A 410 26.48 23.66 -3.54
CA THR A 410 27.09 23.58 -2.19
C THR A 410 26.57 24.70 -1.27
N GLY A 411 25.34 25.17 -1.50
CA GLY A 411 24.73 26.24 -0.72
C GLY A 411 24.24 25.79 0.66
N PRO A 412 23.41 26.62 1.33
CA PRO A 412 22.88 26.32 2.66
C PRO A 412 21.93 25.11 2.70
N GLY A 413 21.55 24.57 1.55
CA GLY A 413 20.60 23.48 1.43
C GLY A 413 19.15 23.94 1.64
N ILE A 414 18.23 22.98 1.58
CA ILE A 414 16.80 23.21 1.81
C ILE A 414 16.40 22.56 3.13
N PRO A 415 15.85 23.32 4.10
CA PRO A 415 15.36 22.75 5.35
C PRO A 415 14.27 21.69 5.11
N ASN A 416 14.36 20.54 5.81
CA ASN A 416 13.46 19.40 5.62
C ASN A 416 11.96 19.77 5.71
N TYR A 417 11.59 20.74 6.54
CA TYR A 417 10.20 21.15 6.73
C TYR A 417 9.60 21.95 5.56
N ILE A 418 10.42 22.44 4.61
CA ILE A 418 9.93 23.13 3.40
C ILE A 418 10.16 22.34 2.11
N VAL A 419 10.90 21.22 2.12
CA VAL A 419 11.24 20.44 0.92
C VAL A 419 10.00 20.08 0.10
N ASP A 420 8.93 19.64 0.75
CA ASP A 420 7.69 19.27 0.06
C ASP A 420 6.90 20.50 -0.44
N LYS A 421 7.13 21.67 0.15
CA LYS A 421 6.43 22.92 -0.18
C LYS A 421 7.07 23.69 -1.32
N ILE A 422 8.36 23.48 -1.62
CA ILE A 422 9.05 24.30 -2.64
C ILE A 422 8.51 24.11 -4.06
N PHE A 423 7.78 23.03 -4.29
CA PHE A 423 7.11 22.75 -5.56
C PHE A 423 5.68 23.30 -5.60
N GLU A 424 5.16 23.84 -4.49
CA GLU A 424 3.87 24.51 -4.47
C GLU A 424 3.96 25.84 -5.25
N PRO A 425 2.98 26.14 -6.13
CA PRO A 425 2.94 27.43 -6.83
C PRO A 425 2.93 28.60 -5.86
N PHE A 426 3.64 29.67 -6.22
CA PHE A 426 3.79 30.90 -5.42
C PHE A 426 4.57 30.73 -4.10
N PHE A 427 5.06 29.52 -3.79
CA PHE A 427 5.94 29.33 -2.66
C PHE A 427 7.34 29.89 -2.97
N THR A 428 7.79 30.85 -2.17
CA THR A 428 9.13 31.43 -2.27
C THR A 428 9.60 31.87 -0.89
N THR A 429 10.90 31.69 -0.63
CA THR A 429 11.58 32.30 0.52
C THR A 429 12.35 33.57 0.14
N LYS A 430 12.39 33.89 -1.17
CA LYS A 430 13.08 35.05 -1.73
C LYS A 430 12.11 36.23 -1.84
N GLY A 431 12.54 37.43 -1.44
CA GLY A 431 11.72 38.65 -1.47
C GLY A 431 11.33 39.14 -2.88
N THR A 432 12.05 38.72 -3.93
CA THR A 432 11.80 39.11 -5.33
C THR A 432 11.35 37.94 -6.21
N GLY A 433 11.27 36.73 -5.66
CA GLY A 433 10.91 35.52 -6.39
C GLY A 433 9.40 35.38 -6.59
N THR A 434 8.98 34.82 -7.72
CA THR A 434 7.56 34.59 -8.02
C THR A 434 7.01 33.32 -7.40
N GLY A 435 7.89 32.40 -7.00
CA GLY A 435 7.53 31.06 -6.52
C GLY A 435 6.95 30.13 -7.59
N LEU A 436 7.03 30.50 -8.87
CA LEU A 436 6.47 29.69 -9.97
C LEU A 436 7.51 28.80 -10.65
N GLY A 437 8.80 29.11 -10.55
CA GLY A 437 9.83 28.42 -11.32
C GLY A 437 9.87 26.91 -11.09
N LEU A 438 9.94 26.47 -9.82
CA LEU A 438 10.05 25.04 -9.48
C LEU A 438 8.76 24.26 -9.77
N SER A 439 7.59 24.87 -9.57
CA SER A 439 6.30 24.25 -9.90
C SER A 439 6.12 24.08 -11.41
N ILE A 440 6.49 25.08 -12.21
CA ILE A 440 6.56 24.96 -13.69
C ILE A 440 7.55 23.87 -14.08
N SER A 441 8.73 23.85 -13.46
CA SER A 441 9.76 22.86 -13.77
C SER A 441 9.27 21.43 -13.51
N GLN A 442 8.61 21.21 -12.37
CA GLN A 442 8.02 19.92 -12.01
C GLN A 442 6.95 19.51 -13.03
N LYS A 443 6.08 20.44 -13.43
CA LYS A 443 5.04 20.17 -14.43
C LYS A 443 5.61 19.79 -15.80
N ILE A 444 6.58 20.56 -16.31
CA ILE A 444 7.23 20.26 -17.60
C ILE A 444 7.83 18.85 -17.59
N ILE A 445 8.57 18.49 -16.52
CA ILE A 445 9.19 17.17 -16.41
C ILE A 445 8.14 16.06 -16.23
N HIS A 446 7.07 16.32 -15.48
CA HIS A 446 5.97 15.38 -15.31
C HIS A 446 5.24 15.10 -16.63
N ASP A 447 4.98 16.13 -17.45
CA ASP A 447 4.33 15.99 -18.75
C ASP A 447 5.19 15.18 -19.76
N LEU A 448 6.50 15.11 -19.54
CA LEU A 448 7.43 14.22 -20.25
C LEU A 448 7.44 12.78 -19.71
N GLY A 449 6.61 12.45 -18.72
CA GLY A 449 6.64 11.16 -18.01
C GLY A 449 7.83 11.00 -17.04
N GLY A 450 8.51 12.11 -16.75
CA GLY A 450 9.65 12.18 -15.85
C GLY A 450 9.27 12.54 -14.42
N ASN A 451 10.27 12.75 -13.57
CA ASN A 451 10.08 13.27 -12.22
C ASN A 451 11.29 14.09 -11.76
N ILE A 452 11.03 15.10 -10.91
CA ILE A 452 12.06 15.85 -10.18
C ILE A 452 12.03 15.42 -8.72
N ARG A 453 13.19 15.19 -8.12
CA ARG A 453 13.36 14.91 -6.68
C ARG A 453 14.53 15.69 -6.11
N ILE A 454 14.52 15.86 -4.81
CA ILE A 454 15.63 16.45 -4.07
C ILE A 454 16.31 15.34 -3.28
N LEU A 455 17.62 15.22 -3.44
CA LEU A 455 18.46 14.31 -2.66
C LEU A 455 19.13 15.15 -1.58
N ASN A 456 18.56 15.20 -0.37
CA ASN A 456 19.13 15.99 0.72
C ASN A 456 20.35 15.27 1.31
N LYS A 457 21.50 15.96 1.38
CA LYS A 457 22.74 15.45 1.97
C LYS A 457 23.32 16.37 3.05
N GLY A 458 22.48 17.12 3.75
CA GLY A 458 22.87 17.91 4.94
C GLY A 458 23.67 19.18 4.66
N PHE A 459 24.43 19.23 3.55
CA PHE A 459 25.10 20.41 3.01
C PHE A 459 24.82 20.51 1.51
N GLY A 460 24.36 21.68 1.04
CA GLY A 460 23.95 21.89 -0.34
C GLY A 460 22.62 21.24 -0.72
N THR A 461 22.19 21.47 -1.96
CA THR A 461 21.00 20.86 -2.55
C THR A 461 21.36 20.09 -3.79
N THR A 462 20.78 18.90 -3.98
CA THR A 462 20.88 18.16 -5.24
C THR A 462 19.50 17.93 -5.83
N PHE A 463 19.23 18.55 -6.97
CA PHE A 463 18.05 18.27 -7.78
C PHE A 463 18.35 17.11 -8.73
N GLN A 464 17.61 16.01 -8.59
CA GLN A 464 17.63 14.88 -9.49
C GLN A 464 16.42 14.91 -10.41
N ILE A 465 16.67 15.06 -11.71
CA ILE A 465 15.67 15.08 -12.77
C ILE A 465 15.80 13.77 -13.53
N LYS A 466 14.70 13.02 -13.68
CA LYS A 466 14.69 11.77 -14.45
C LYS A 466 13.71 11.89 -15.60
N ILE A 467 14.16 11.59 -16.82
CA ILE A 467 13.35 11.68 -18.04
C ILE A 467 13.43 10.33 -18.78
N PRO A 468 12.31 9.73 -19.22
CA PRO A 468 12.35 8.51 -20.03
C PRO A 468 13.01 8.79 -21.40
N PHE A 469 13.85 7.87 -21.86
CA PHE A 469 14.45 7.95 -23.20
C PHE A 469 13.70 7.09 -24.22
N ILE A 470 13.88 7.43 -25.50
CA ILE A 470 13.22 6.80 -26.66
C ILE A 470 13.77 5.39 -26.91
#